data_AF-A0A505H0Y1-F1
#
_entry.id   AF-A0A505H0Y1-F1
#
_cell.length_a   1.000
_cell.length_b   1.000
_cell.length_c   1.000
_cell.angle_alpha   90.00
_cell.angle_beta   90.00
_cell.angle_gamma   90.00
#
_symmetry.space_group_name_H-M   'P 1'
#
loop_
_entity.id
_entity.type
_entity.pdbx_description
1 polymer ?
#
loop_
_entity_poly.entity_id
_entity_poly.type
_entity_poly.pdbx_seq_one_letter_code
_entity_poly.pdbx_strand_id
1 'polypeptide(L)'
;MRLGRLLAVGAGVLAARYTLRQTRTSPGGPALERTNYRGRTVTLAAGPALAVGAATGGALGAGSAPAGAAALVAGLGAGAVGLYDDVVGARPEQKAAKGFAGHLAALREGQVTAGLVKV
;
A
#
# COMPACT_ATOMS: atom_id res chain seq x y z
N MET A 1 -4.66 19.51 25.30
CA MET A 1 -4.71 19.23 23.84
C MET A 1 -3.38 18.74 23.23
N ARG A 2 -2.20 19.26 23.63
CA ARG A 2 -0.92 18.86 23.02
C ARG A 2 -0.50 17.41 23.33
N LEU A 3 -0.66 16.95 24.58
CA LEU A 3 -0.26 15.60 24.99
C LEU A 3 -1.07 14.50 24.27
N GLY A 4 -2.40 14.64 24.18
CA GLY A 4 -3.24 13.66 23.47
C GLY A 4 -2.88 13.50 21.99
N ARG A 5 -2.53 14.59 21.31
CA ARG A 5 -2.04 14.54 19.92
C ARG A 5 -0.68 13.85 19.82
N LEU A 6 0.24 14.11 20.74
CA LEU A 6 1.53 13.42 20.79
C LEU A 6 1.37 11.92 21.03
N LEU A 7 0.43 11.52 21.90
CA LEU A 7 0.12 10.11 22.15
C LEU A 7 -0.48 9.44 20.90
N ALA A 8 -1.40 10.10 20.19
CA ALA A 8 -1.95 9.58 18.94
C ALA A 8 -0.88 9.40 17.85
N VAL A 9 0.03 10.37 17.70
CA VAL A 9 1.18 10.27 16.79
C VAL A 9 2.09 9.13 17.21
N GLY A 10 2.43 9.03 18.50
CA GLY A 10 3.27 7.95 19.04
C GLY A 10 2.67 6.57 18.78
N ALA A 11 1.37 6.40 19.02
CA ALA A 11 0.65 5.16 18.75
C ALA A 11 0.67 4.80 17.25
N GLY A 12 0.44 5.77 16.36
CA GLY A 12 0.52 5.55 14.91
C GLY A 12 1.93 5.13 14.45
N VAL A 13 2.97 5.78 14.97
CA VAL A 13 4.37 5.42 14.67
C VAL A 13 4.71 4.01 15.15
N LEU A 14 4.33 3.66 16.39
CA LEU A 14 4.56 2.33 16.94
C LEU A 14 3.82 1.25 16.14
N ALA A 15 2.56 1.50 15.78
CA ALA A 15 1.76 0.60 14.96
C ALA A 15 2.40 0.39 13.58
N ALA A 16 2.83 1.46 12.90
CA ALA A 16 3.53 1.35 11.63
C ALA A 16 4.84 0.55 11.74
N ARG A 17 5.66 0.82 12.77
CA ARG A 17 6.94 0.14 12.99
C ARG A 17 6.72 -1.34 13.28
N TYR A 18 5.73 -1.67 14.10
CA TYR A 18 5.37 -3.04 14.41
C TYR A 18 4.88 -3.77 13.16
N THR A 19 3.93 -3.21 12.42
CA THR A 19 3.40 -3.82 11.19
C THR A 19 4.50 -4.00 10.15
N LEU A 20 5.36 -3.00 9.93
CA LEU A 20 6.49 -3.12 9.00
C LEU A 20 7.41 -4.29 9.38
N ARG A 21 7.75 -4.40 10.67
CA ARG A 21 8.59 -5.49 11.16
C ARG A 21 7.91 -6.83 10.93
N GLN A 22 6.67 -6.99 11.36
CA GLN A 22 5.93 -8.24 11.26
C GLN A 22 5.74 -8.68 9.81
N THR A 23 5.33 -7.77 8.92
CA THR A 23 5.16 -8.08 7.50
C THR A 23 6.47 -8.53 6.86
N ARG A 24 7.59 -7.86 7.16
CA ARG A 24 8.91 -8.21 6.61
C ARG A 24 9.46 -9.54 7.12
N THR A 25 9.19 -9.88 8.39
CA THR A 25 9.66 -11.14 8.98
C THR A 25 8.66 -12.29 8.82
N SER A 26 7.46 -12.01 8.30
CA SER A 26 6.46 -13.04 8.05
C SER A 26 6.89 -13.98 6.91
N PRO A 27 6.36 -15.23 6.86
CA PRO A 27 6.56 -16.12 5.71
C PRO A 27 6.11 -15.52 4.37
N GLY A 28 5.15 -14.57 4.39
CA GLY A 28 4.68 -13.86 3.20
C GLY A 28 5.53 -12.65 2.81
N GLY A 29 6.51 -12.25 3.62
CA GLY A 29 7.39 -11.10 3.37
C GLY A 29 8.09 -11.15 1.99
N PRO A 30 8.68 -12.28 1.58
CA PRO A 30 9.30 -12.43 0.26
C PRO A 30 8.36 -12.15 -0.91
N ALA A 31 7.05 -12.41 -0.77
CA ALA A 31 6.08 -12.13 -1.83
C ALA A 31 5.89 -10.62 -2.11
N LEU A 32 6.33 -9.77 -1.17
CA LEU A 32 6.30 -8.31 -1.28
C LEU A 32 7.64 -7.72 -1.72
N GLU A 33 8.62 -8.55 -2.06
CA GLU A 33 9.90 -8.09 -2.60
C GLU A 33 9.81 -7.79 -4.10
N ARG A 34 10.48 -6.73 -4.50
CA ARG A 34 10.57 -6.27 -5.89
C ARG A 34 11.98 -5.78 -6.19
N THR A 35 12.40 -5.96 -7.42
CA THR A 35 13.61 -5.30 -7.94
C THR A 35 13.21 -3.94 -8.50
N ASN A 36 13.83 -2.87 -8.02
CA ASN A 36 13.60 -1.53 -8.58
C ASN A 36 14.37 -1.33 -9.91
N TYR A 37 14.14 -0.18 -10.56
CA TYR A 37 14.79 0.17 -11.83
C TYR A 37 16.33 0.24 -11.77
N ARG A 38 16.91 0.33 -10.56
CA ARG A 38 18.37 0.31 -10.33
C ARG A 38 18.89 -1.08 -9.97
N GLY A 39 18.09 -2.14 -10.13
CA GLY A 39 18.48 -3.51 -9.80
C GLY A 39 18.54 -3.82 -8.30
N ARG A 40 18.07 -2.94 -7.41
CA ARG A 40 18.09 -3.18 -5.95
C ARG A 40 16.79 -3.81 -5.49
N THR A 41 16.89 -4.80 -4.59
CA THR A 41 15.73 -5.36 -3.89
C THR A 41 15.13 -4.32 -2.95
N VAL A 42 13.83 -4.09 -3.09
CA VAL A 42 13.00 -3.24 -2.23
C VAL A 42 11.77 -4.03 -1.79
N THR A 43 11.10 -3.56 -0.74
CA THR A 43 9.91 -4.22 -0.19
C THR A 43 8.69 -3.30 -0.24
N LEU A 44 7.54 -3.86 -0.58
CA LEU A 44 6.24 -3.19 -0.57
C LEU A 44 5.59 -3.18 0.83
N ALA A 45 6.20 -3.84 1.83
CA ALA A 45 5.70 -3.89 3.21
C ALA A 45 5.51 -2.51 3.88
N ALA A 46 6.11 -1.46 3.33
CA ALA A 46 5.91 -0.09 3.79
C ALA A 46 4.49 0.43 3.58
N GLY A 47 3.79 -0.03 2.52
CA GLY A 47 2.41 0.37 2.24
C GLY A 47 1.43 -0.04 3.35
N PRO A 48 1.33 -1.35 3.66
CA PRO A 48 0.50 -1.83 4.78
C PRO A 48 0.88 -1.22 6.13
N ALA A 49 2.19 -1.03 6.38
CA ALA A 49 2.67 -0.40 7.60
C ALA A 49 2.17 1.05 7.73
N LEU A 50 2.23 1.83 6.66
CA LEU A 50 1.72 3.20 6.63
C LEU A 50 0.21 3.23 6.83
N ALA A 51 -0.54 2.35 6.16
CA ALA A 51 -1.99 2.28 6.28
C ALA A 51 -2.42 2.03 7.73
N VAL A 52 -1.80 1.06 8.41
CA VAL A 52 -2.07 0.76 9.82
C VAL A 52 -1.69 1.96 10.71
N GLY A 53 -0.49 2.52 10.56
CA GLY A 53 -0.05 3.63 11.40
C GLY A 53 -0.91 4.89 11.23
N ALA A 54 -1.26 5.25 10.00
CA ALA A 54 -2.11 6.40 9.70
C ALA A 54 -3.55 6.19 10.20
N ALA A 55 -4.12 5.00 10.01
CA ALA A 55 -5.43 4.65 10.53
C ALA A 55 -5.47 4.72 12.07
N THR A 56 -4.48 4.15 12.75
CA THR A 56 -4.37 4.20 14.22
C THR A 56 -4.20 5.63 14.73
N GLY A 57 -3.27 6.40 14.16
CA GLY A 57 -3.04 7.78 14.57
C GLY A 57 -4.24 8.68 14.30
N GLY A 58 -4.89 8.52 13.13
CA GLY A 58 -6.10 9.24 12.76
C GLY A 58 -7.29 8.91 13.67
N ALA A 59 -7.45 7.64 14.03
CA ALA A 59 -8.52 7.20 14.91
C ALA A 59 -8.38 7.75 16.33
N LEU A 60 -7.16 7.68 16.89
CA LEU A 60 -6.87 8.18 18.24
C LEU A 60 -6.82 9.72 18.30
N GLY A 61 -6.54 10.37 17.18
CA GLY A 61 -6.55 11.83 17.06
C GLY A 61 -7.93 12.43 16.74
N ALA A 62 -8.94 11.59 16.47
CA ALA A 62 -10.27 12.04 16.07
C ALA A 62 -11.02 12.73 17.22
N GLY A 63 -11.80 13.76 16.89
CA GLY A 63 -12.60 14.50 17.87
C GLY A 63 -13.87 13.76 18.35
N SER A 64 -14.20 12.63 17.74
CA SER A 64 -15.37 11.81 18.09
C SER A 64 -15.16 10.34 17.72
N ALA A 65 -15.86 9.44 18.39
CA ALA A 65 -15.80 8.00 18.11
C ALA A 65 -16.22 7.65 16.66
N PRO A 66 -17.30 8.24 16.08
CA PRO A 66 -17.64 7.98 14.68
C PRO A 66 -16.55 8.41 13.70
N ALA A 67 -15.91 9.56 13.92
CA ALA A 67 -14.81 10.01 13.07
C ALA A 67 -13.59 9.08 13.19
N GLY A 68 -13.31 8.58 14.39
CA GLY A 68 -12.25 7.59 14.59
C GLY A 68 -12.53 6.26 13.89
N ALA A 69 -13.77 5.77 13.96
CA ALA A 69 -14.20 4.57 13.24
C ALA A 69 -14.09 4.76 11.72
N ALA A 70 -14.50 5.91 11.18
CA ALA A 70 -14.37 6.23 9.77
C ALA A 70 -12.89 6.22 9.31
N ALA A 71 -11.98 6.78 10.12
CA ALA A 71 -10.55 6.77 9.84
C ALA A 71 -9.97 5.33 9.79
N LEU A 72 -10.40 4.45 10.69
CA LEU A 72 -10.01 3.04 10.66
C LEU A 72 -10.52 2.33 9.42
N VAL A 73 -11.82 2.46 9.10
CA VAL A 73 -12.43 1.81 7.94
C VAL A 73 -11.78 2.28 6.64
N ALA A 74 -11.62 3.60 6.48
CA ALA A 74 -11.00 4.15 5.28
C ALA A 74 -9.53 3.73 5.15
N GLY A 75 -8.73 3.89 6.21
CA GLY A 75 -7.30 3.60 6.17
C GLY A 75 -6.98 2.12 5.99
N LEU A 76 -7.64 1.25 6.77
CA LEU A 76 -7.44 -0.20 6.67
C LEU A 76 -8.06 -0.78 5.40
N GLY A 77 -9.22 -0.28 4.98
CA GLY A 77 -9.87 -0.69 3.74
C GLY A 77 -9.02 -0.37 2.52
N ALA A 78 -8.57 0.88 2.39
CA ALA A 78 -7.66 1.28 1.31
C ALA A 78 -6.34 0.52 1.36
N GLY A 79 -5.77 0.32 2.56
CA GLY A 79 -4.54 -0.45 2.75
C GLY A 79 -4.66 -1.91 2.34
N ALA A 80 -5.78 -2.57 2.66
CA ALA A 80 -6.06 -3.95 2.28
C ALA A 80 -6.21 -4.10 0.76
N VAL A 81 -6.93 -3.19 0.11
CA VAL A 81 -7.08 -3.18 -1.36
C VAL A 81 -5.73 -2.93 -2.04
N GLY A 82 -4.93 -1.98 -1.54
CA GLY A 82 -3.58 -1.73 -2.06
C GLY A 82 -2.66 -2.94 -1.90
N LEU A 83 -2.67 -3.60 -0.74
CA LEU A 83 -1.88 -4.82 -0.51
C LEU A 83 -2.32 -5.96 -1.44
N TYR A 84 -3.63 -6.10 -1.67
CA TYR A 84 -4.14 -7.07 -2.61
C TYR A 84 -3.62 -6.81 -4.04
N ASP A 85 -3.65 -5.56 -4.50
CA ASP A 85 -3.09 -5.18 -5.80
C ASP A 85 -1.57 -5.42 -5.88
N ASP A 86 -0.83 -5.14 -4.80
CA ASP A 86 0.61 -5.41 -4.72
C ASP A 86 0.92 -6.91 -4.89
N VAL A 87 0.11 -7.79 -4.29
CA VAL A 87 0.28 -9.25 -4.34
C VAL A 87 -0.21 -9.84 -5.66
N VAL A 88 -1.40 -9.45 -6.14
CA VAL A 88 -2.00 -10.01 -7.36
C VAL A 88 -1.38 -9.39 -8.61
N GLY A 89 -1.06 -8.11 -8.57
CA GLY A 89 -0.33 -7.36 -9.58
C GLY A 89 1.08 -7.90 -9.88
N ALA A 90 1.59 -8.77 -9.00
CA ALA A 90 2.86 -9.49 -9.13
C ALA A 90 2.87 -10.56 -10.21
N ARG A 91 1.70 -11.12 -10.53
CA ARG A 91 1.59 -12.39 -11.23
C ARG A 91 2.13 -12.29 -12.66
N PRO A 92 2.89 -13.30 -13.15
CA PRO A 92 3.50 -13.26 -14.48
C PRO A 92 2.50 -13.00 -15.60
N GLU A 93 1.30 -13.58 -15.49
CA GLU A 93 0.18 -13.38 -16.42
C GLU A 93 -0.32 -11.92 -16.52
N GLN A 94 -0.10 -11.10 -15.49
CA GLN A 94 -0.41 -9.66 -15.54
C GLN A 94 0.76 -8.78 -16.00
N LYS A 95 1.97 -9.33 -16.12
CA LYS A 95 3.16 -8.57 -16.58
C LYS A 95 3.20 -8.39 -18.10
N ALA A 96 2.60 -9.31 -18.86
CA ALA A 96 2.66 -9.33 -20.32
C ALA A 96 2.08 -8.06 -20.98
N ALA A 97 1.19 -7.33 -20.29
CA ALA A 97 0.56 -6.10 -20.80
C ALA A 97 1.00 -4.82 -20.05
N LYS A 98 2.01 -4.87 -19.17
CA LYS A 98 2.43 -3.72 -18.35
C LYS A 98 3.57 -2.93 -19.02
N GLY A 99 3.42 -1.61 -19.05
CA GLY A 99 4.46 -0.66 -19.47
C GLY A 99 4.19 -0.08 -20.87
N PHE A 100 4.82 1.07 -21.15
CA PHE A 100 4.58 1.84 -22.39
C PHE A 100 4.73 1.01 -23.66
N ALA A 101 5.76 0.15 -23.74
CA ALA A 101 5.96 -0.74 -24.89
C ALA A 101 4.83 -1.78 -25.04
N GLY A 102 4.32 -2.32 -23.93
CA GLY A 102 3.18 -3.26 -23.94
C GLY A 102 1.87 -2.56 -24.32
N HIS A 103 1.63 -1.35 -23.83
CA HIS A 103 0.48 -0.54 -24.23
C HIS A 103 0.55 -0.12 -25.70
N LEU A 104 1.74 0.19 -26.22
CA LEU A 104 1.95 0.55 -27.63
C LEU A 104 1.85 -0.67 -28.55
N ALA A 105 2.33 -1.84 -28.12
CA ALA A 105 2.14 -3.10 -28.84
C ALA A 105 0.65 -3.47 -28.94
N ALA A 106 -0.09 -3.36 -27.83
CA ALA A 106 -1.54 -3.56 -27.82
C ALA A 106 -2.26 -2.55 -28.73
N LEU A 107 -1.83 -1.29 -28.74
CA LEU A 107 -2.40 -0.27 -29.64
C LEU A 107 -2.14 -0.58 -31.13
N ARG A 108 -0.96 -1.13 -31.47
CA ARG A 108 -0.65 -1.59 -32.83
C ARG A 108 -1.55 -2.75 -33.27
N GLU A 109 -2.06 -3.54 -32.33
CA GLU A 109 -3.05 -4.59 -32.55
C GLU A 109 -4.51 -4.07 -32.47
N GLY A 110 -4.71 -2.76 -32.37
CA GLY A 110 -6.04 -2.13 -32.29
C GLY A 110 -6.70 -2.19 -30.91
N GLN A 111 -5.98 -2.61 -29.88
CA GLN A 111 -6.51 -2.74 -28.51
C GLN A 111 -6.13 -1.52 -27.66
N VAL A 112 -7.15 -0.82 -27.17
CA VAL A 112 -6.97 0.28 -26.20
C VAL A 112 -6.93 -0.32 -24.79
N THR A 113 -5.76 -0.26 -24.16
CA THR A 113 -5.59 -0.75 -22.78
C THR A 113 -5.84 0.37 -21.78
N ALA A 114 -6.29 0.03 -20.57
CA ALA A 114 -6.45 0.99 -19.48
C ALA A 114 -5.14 1.71 -19.09
N GLY A 115 -3.98 1.13 -19.44
CA GLY A 115 -2.70 1.80 -19.26
C GLY A 115 -2.43 2.88 -20.30
N LEU A 116 -2.92 2.76 -21.53
CA LEU A 116 -2.82 3.82 -22.55
C LEU A 116 -3.59 5.08 -22.15
N VAL A 117 -4.73 4.92 -21.45
CA VAL A 117 -5.53 6.04 -20.92
C VAL A 117 -4.82 6.74 -19.76
N LYS A 118 -3.86 6.07 -19.09
CA LYS A 118 -3.12 6.60 -17.95
C LYS A 118 -1.85 7.38 -18.33
N VAL A 119 -1.42 7.34 -19.60
CA VAL A 119 -0.24 8.07 -20.11
C VAL A 119 -0.70 9.29 -20.90
#